data_AF-I2J1Q4-F1
#
_entry.id   AF-I2J1Q4-F1
#
_cell.length_a   1.000
_cell.length_b   1.000
_cell.length_c   1.000
_cell.angle_alpha   90.00
_cell.angle_beta   90.00
_cell.angle_gamma   90.00
#
_symmetry.space_group_name_H-M   'P 1'
#
loop_
_entity.id
_entity.type
_entity.pdbx_description
1 polymer ?
#
loop_
_entity_poly.entity_id
_entity_poly.type
_entity_poly.pdbx_seq_one_letter_code
_entity_poly.pdbx_strand_id
1 'polypeptide(L)'
;MKKILLSTVALLSLAASLPANNQVSAQESSSQTTYSKSSGNWIKSDSRWWYKHSDGSYTKNGWEKIGGTWYYFDSEGWMKTDWINESGNWYYLDDSGAMKTGWCWVSGSWYYLNTSGVMQTGLQTIEGKQYYLSSSGDMQVGWHNIGDDTYFFANSGENQNINRRALVLGETSTRAVPIEDVNAMEKVFSNQNFSEVVRFPDRTKSEIIAKMQELFESSRESDVNYLYFTCHGGEDGTISIGSGKTSFSGWELASILKQYKGKFVVMLDCCYSGTIIDADKPNKKVASKSEKRFDEQAFLAGFSTGDIASKNGEMLDTKFLVLCASCMGEESYSLVGVGSLATRYWAMGTGWDPLQNRIISPMADTNTNGKITLEELYQYSYPLVLQAASQIHEEQHVSVYPENSQFVLFKK
;
A
#
# COMPACT_ATOMS: atom_id res chain seq x y z
N MET A 1 62.87 -12.68 14.73
CA MET A 1 61.87 -11.79 15.37
C MET A 1 60.72 -12.63 15.91
N LYS A 2 60.14 -12.19 17.03
CA LYS A 2 59.35 -12.95 18.01
C LYS A 2 58.11 -13.65 17.42
N LYS A 3 57.88 -14.89 17.88
CA LYS A 3 56.61 -15.63 17.78
C LYS A 3 55.53 -14.90 18.60
N ILE A 4 54.37 -14.66 17.99
CA ILE A 4 53.17 -14.18 18.68
C ILE A 4 52.24 -15.37 18.87
N LEU A 5 51.87 -15.65 20.12
CA LEU A 5 50.89 -16.66 20.51
C LEU A 5 49.49 -16.23 20.08
N LEU A 6 48.74 -17.16 19.48
CA LEU A 6 47.28 -17.07 19.37
C LEU A 6 46.67 -17.21 20.78
N SER A 7 45.83 -16.25 21.18
CA SER A 7 44.92 -16.41 22.30
C SER A 7 43.54 -16.79 21.78
N THR A 8 43.02 -17.88 22.31
CA THR A 8 41.68 -18.42 22.09
C THR A 8 40.65 -17.52 22.78
N VAL A 9 39.75 -16.91 22.01
CA VAL A 9 38.55 -16.27 22.54
C VAL A 9 37.44 -17.31 22.55
N ALA A 10 36.97 -17.63 23.75
CA ALA A 10 35.84 -18.51 23.98
C ALA A 10 34.54 -17.86 23.48
N LEU A 11 33.81 -18.56 22.60
CA LEU A 11 32.40 -18.25 22.33
C LEU A 11 31.58 -18.62 23.57
N LEU A 12 31.10 -17.62 24.31
CA LEU A 12 29.96 -17.80 25.21
C LEU A 12 28.68 -17.74 24.37
N SER A 13 28.02 -18.89 24.22
CA SER A 13 26.64 -18.98 23.76
C SER A 13 25.70 -18.42 24.83
N LEU A 14 25.07 -17.29 24.55
CA LEU A 14 23.97 -16.80 25.37
C LEU A 14 22.67 -17.47 24.90
N ALA A 15 22.33 -18.59 25.52
CA ALA A 15 20.97 -19.12 25.45
C ALA A 15 20.08 -18.30 26.39
N ALA A 16 19.16 -17.51 25.83
CA ALA A 16 18.12 -16.86 26.61
C ALA A 16 17.06 -17.90 27.00
N SER A 17 17.12 -18.39 28.23
CA SER A 17 16.03 -19.12 28.86
C SER A 17 14.98 -18.13 29.38
N LEU A 18 13.73 -18.34 29.01
CA LEU A 18 12.57 -17.65 29.60
C LEU A 18 12.44 -18.09 31.08
N PRO A 19 12.32 -17.18 32.05
CA PRO A 19 11.94 -17.57 33.40
C PRO A 19 10.43 -17.82 33.47
N ALA A 20 10.09 -19.04 33.89
CA ALA A 20 8.75 -19.41 34.29
C ALA A 20 8.35 -18.70 35.59
N ASN A 21 7.10 -18.22 35.55
CA ASN A 21 6.16 -17.91 36.62
C ASN A 21 6.64 -18.14 38.08
N ASN A 22 6.81 -17.05 38.83
CA ASN A 22 6.73 -17.06 40.29
C ASN A 22 5.83 -15.91 40.72
N GLN A 23 4.71 -16.23 41.37
CA GLN A 23 3.84 -15.26 42.02
C GLN A 23 4.62 -14.56 43.13
N VAL A 24 4.92 -13.28 42.93
CA VAL A 24 5.34 -12.39 44.00
C VAL A 24 4.12 -11.62 44.47
N SER A 25 3.65 -11.96 45.66
CA SER A 25 2.71 -11.18 46.46
C SER A 25 3.33 -9.81 46.73
N ALA A 26 2.90 -8.78 45.98
CA ALA A 26 3.20 -7.40 46.31
C ALA A 26 2.34 -6.99 47.51
N GLN A 27 3.00 -6.78 48.65
CA GLN A 27 2.44 -6.07 49.79
C GLN A 27 1.99 -4.68 49.32
N GLU A 28 0.70 -4.41 49.41
CA GLU A 28 0.11 -3.10 49.18
C GLU A 28 0.72 -2.08 50.16
N SER A 29 1.60 -1.22 49.66
CA SER A 29 1.81 0.09 50.28
C SER A 29 0.75 1.03 49.73
N SER A 30 -0.42 1.01 50.37
CA SER A 30 -1.52 1.91 50.07
C SER A 30 -1.17 3.32 50.54
N SER A 31 -0.46 4.09 49.72
CA SER A 31 -0.59 5.54 49.76
C SER A 31 -1.89 5.90 49.05
N GLN A 32 -3.01 5.73 49.76
CA GLN A 32 -4.29 6.26 49.35
C GLN A 32 -4.15 7.78 49.23
N THR A 33 -3.94 8.27 48.02
CA THR A 33 -4.28 9.64 47.66
C THR A 33 -5.80 9.71 47.77
N THR A 34 -6.28 10.20 48.91
CA THR A 34 -7.69 10.48 49.15
C THR A 34 -8.10 11.60 48.18
N TYR A 35 -8.69 11.22 47.05
CA TYR A 35 -9.43 12.17 46.21
C TYR A 35 -10.67 12.60 46.99
N SER A 36 -10.51 13.61 47.83
CA SER A 36 -11.59 14.26 48.57
C SER A 36 -12.70 14.62 47.58
N LYS A 37 -13.92 14.20 47.89
CA LYS A 37 -15.14 14.62 47.20
C LYS A 37 -15.21 16.14 47.29
N SER A 38 -14.73 16.86 46.26
CA SER A 38 -14.49 18.30 46.39
C SER A 38 -15.82 19.04 46.44
N SER A 39 -16.20 19.50 47.63
CA SER A 39 -17.32 20.42 47.81
C SER A 39 -16.83 21.84 47.54
N GLY A 40 -17.37 22.48 46.51
CA GLY A 40 -16.94 23.78 46.05
C GLY A 40 -17.94 24.38 45.06
N ASN A 41 -17.58 25.53 44.49
CA ASN A 41 -18.41 26.24 43.52
C ASN A 41 -17.59 26.69 42.32
N TRP A 42 -18.16 26.54 41.13
CA TRP A 42 -17.63 27.14 39.90
C TRP A 42 -17.82 28.65 39.95
N ILE A 43 -16.73 29.39 39.75
CA ILE A 43 -16.74 30.85 39.71
C ILE A 43 -16.33 31.29 38.30
N LYS A 44 -17.17 32.13 37.69
CA LYS A 44 -16.89 32.76 36.40
C LYS A 44 -16.30 34.16 36.64
N SER A 45 -15.16 34.43 36.03
CA SER A 45 -14.57 35.77 35.95
C SER A 45 -14.27 36.07 34.49
N ASP A 46 -14.92 37.10 33.95
CA ASP A 46 -14.93 37.40 32.51
C ASP A 46 -15.36 36.19 31.68
N SER A 47 -14.51 35.73 30.75
CA SER A 47 -14.72 34.55 29.92
C SER A 47 -14.07 33.28 30.47
N ARG A 48 -13.52 33.30 31.69
CA ARG A 48 -12.78 32.17 32.29
C ARG A 48 -13.48 31.64 33.53
N TRP A 49 -13.25 30.37 33.81
CA TRP A 49 -13.81 29.66 34.96
C TRP A 49 -12.71 29.14 35.87
N TRP A 50 -12.96 29.10 37.17
CA TRP A 50 -12.14 28.41 38.16
C TRP A 50 -13.03 27.76 39.21
N TYR A 51 -12.50 26.78 39.95
CA TYR A 51 -13.26 26.08 40.97
C TYR A 51 -12.78 26.47 42.37
N LYS A 52 -13.68 27.06 43.17
CA LYS A 52 -13.38 27.47 44.54
C LYS A 52 -13.81 26.37 45.51
N HIS A 53 -12.87 25.80 46.25
CA HIS A 53 -13.15 24.85 47.32
C HIS A 53 -13.87 25.54 48.49
N SER A 54 -14.55 24.75 49.33
CA SER A 54 -15.28 25.26 50.51
C SER A 54 -14.39 25.99 51.52
N ASP A 55 -13.12 25.63 51.62
CA ASP A 55 -12.12 26.29 52.48
C ASP A 55 -11.52 27.57 51.85
N GLY A 56 -11.92 27.90 50.63
CA GLY A 56 -11.44 29.05 49.86
C GLY A 56 -10.18 28.77 49.03
N SER A 57 -9.59 27.59 49.12
CA SER A 57 -8.51 27.14 48.23
C SER A 57 -9.03 26.79 46.83
N TYR A 58 -8.12 26.50 45.91
CA TYR A 58 -8.44 26.10 44.54
C TYR A 58 -7.27 25.35 43.89
N THR A 59 -7.56 24.50 42.91
CA THR A 59 -6.57 23.70 42.17
C THR A 59 -5.76 24.55 41.19
N LYS A 60 -4.46 24.26 41.05
CA LYS A 60 -3.52 24.88 40.10
C LYS A 60 -2.60 23.82 39.49
N ASN A 61 -2.24 23.99 38.22
CA ASN A 61 -1.34 23.10 37.47
C ASN A 61 -1.71 21.62 37.62
N GLY A 62 -2.98 21.28 37.47
CA GLY A 62 -3.38 19.91 37.71
C GLY A 62 -4.83 19.58 37.48
N TRP A 63 -5.10 18.29 37.60
CA TRP A 63 -6.40 17.69 37.43
C TRP A 63 -7.24 17.74 38.71
N GLU A 64 -8.53 17.99 38.55
CA GLU A 64 -9.51 17.82 39.62
C GLU A 64 -10.75 17.10 39.11
N LYS A 65 -11.27 16.15 39.90
CA LYS A 65 -12.51 15.45 39.62
C LYS A 65 -13.67 16.11 40.34
N ILE A 66 -14.45 16.89 39.61
CA ILE A 66 -15.58 17.68 40.13
C ILE A 66 -16.87 17.06 39.62
N GLY A 67 -17.77 16.67 40.54
CA GLY A 67 -19.06 16.09 40.16
C GLY A 67 -18.97 14.77 39.36
N GLY A 68 -17.83 14.07 39.42
CA GLY A 68 -17.59 12.85 38.66
C GLY A 68 -16.83 13.05 37.34
N THR A 69 -16.63 14.30 36.91
CA THR A 69 -15.96 14.67 35.66
C THR A 69 -14.58 15.26 35.96
N TRP A 70 -13.59 14.95 35.12
CA TRP A 70 -12.23 15.50 35.23
C TRP A 70 -12.11 16.84 34.51
N TYR A 71 -11.42 17.78 35.14
CA TYR A 71 -11.08 19.11 34.65
C TYR A 71 -9.60 19.38 34.90
N TYR A 72 -8.96 20.18 34.06
CA TYR A 72 -7.57 20.60 34.27
C TYR A 72 -7.49 22.11 34.49
N PHE A 73 -6.63 22.53 35.41
CA PHE A 73 -6.43 23.93 35.77
C PHE A 73 -4.99 24.36 35.51
N ASP A 74 -4.81 25.56 34.97
CA ASP A 74 -3.49 26.15 34.71
C ASP A 74 -2.79 26.65 35.99
N SER A 75 -1.64 27.31 35.82
CA SER A 75 -0.82 27.82 36.92
C SER A 75 -1.47 28.92 37.74
N GLU A 76 -2.45 29.61 37.17
CA GLU A 76 -3.24 30.64 37.84
C GLU A 76 -4.52 30.06 38.45
N GLY A 77 -4.87 28.82 38.13
CA GLY A 77 -6.07 28.13 38.60
C GLY A 77 -7.28 28.30 37.67
N TRP A 78 -7.07 28.77 36.43
CA TRP A 78 -8.13 28.81 35.43
C TRP A 78 -8.32 27.46 34.78
N MET A 79 -9.57 27.07 34.62
CA MET A 79 -9.99 25.87 33.91
C MET A 79 -9.55 25.97 32.44
N LYS A 80 -8.90 24.91 31.97
CA LYS A 80 -8.52 24.75 30.58
C LYS A 80 -9.67 24.12 29.78
N THR A 81 -9.68 24.45 28.50
CA THR A 81 -10.46 23.81 27.44
C THR A 81 -9.48 23.44 26.33
N ASP A 82 -9.96 22.70 25.33
CA ASP A 82 -9.20 22.22 24.18
C ASP A 82 -8.09 21.22 24.57
N TRP A 83 -7.17 20.95 23.64
CA TRP A 83 -6.04 20.06 23.84
C TRP A 83 -5.08 20.56 24.92
N ILE A 84 -4.70 19.64 25.80
CA ILE A 84 -3.61 19.84 26.76
C ILE A 84 -2.59 18.72 26.62
N ASN A 85 -1.31 19.06 26.82
CA ASN A 85 -0.23 18.10 26.92
C ASN A 85 0.27 18.09 28.37
N GLU A 86 0.09 16.96 29.04
CA GLU A 86 0.63 16.72 30.38
C GLU A 86 1.66 15.60 30.31
N SER A 87 2.92 15.94 30.51
CA SER A 87 4.04 15.00 30.57
C SER A 87 4.13 14.07 29.34
N GLY A 88 3.80 14.59 28.15
CA GLY A 88 3.84 13.83 26.89
C GLY A 88 2.52 13.14 26.53
N ASN A 89 1.54 13.12 27.42
CA ASN A 89 0.20 12.60 27.14
C ASN A 89 -0.72 13.75 26.71
N TRP A 90 -1.47 13.53 25.63
CA TRP A 90 -2.46 14.47 25.14
C TRP A 90 -3.85 14.12 25.66
N TYR A 91 -4.59 15.14 26.09
CA TYR A 91 -5.98 15.04 26.54
C TYR A 91 -6.79 16.13 25.86
N TYR A 92 -8.08 15.90 25.68
CA TYR A 92 -8.99 16.90 25.13
C TYR A 92 -10.06 17.26 26.15
N LEU A 93 -10.19 18.56 26.42
CA LEU A 93 -11.23 19.14 27.26
C LEU A 93 -12.23 19.86 26.36
N ASP A 94 -13.53 19.56 26.46
CA ASP A 94 -14.52 20.27 25.64
C ASP A 94 -14.71 21.73 26.08
N ASP A 95 -15.62 22.46 25.44
CA ASP A 95 -15.90 23.87 25.75
C ASP A 95 -16.36 24.11 27.20
N SER A 96 -16.85 23.06 27.88
CA SER A 96 -17.19 23.12 29.31
C SER A 96 -16.00 22.83 30.23
N GLY A 97 -14.84 22.49 29.67
CA GLY A 97 -13.64 22.03 30.36
C GLY A 97 -13.67 20.57 30.76
N ALA A 98 -14.75 19.85 30.45
CA ALA A 98 -14.89 18.45 30.78
C ALA A 98 -13.95 17.59 29.92
N MET A 99 -13.15 16.74 30.56
CA MET A 99 -12.28 15.79 29.88
C MET A 99 -13.09 14.79 29.07
N LYS A 100 -12.72 14.62 27.80
CA LYS A 100 -13.31 13.62 26.92
C LYS A 100 -12.59 12.28 27.02
N THR A 101 -13.36 11.22 26.83
CA THR A 101 -12.93 9.83 26.65
C THR A 101 -13.67 9.25 25.45
N GLY A 102 -13.14 8.20 24.85
CA GLY A 102 -13.69 7.58 23.65
C GLY A 102 -13.44 8.44 22.40
N TRP A 103 -14.28 8.24 21.37
CA TRP A 103 -14.22 8.99 20.13
C TRP A 103 -14.65 10.45 20.33
N CYS A 104 -13.86 11.40 19.82
CA CYS A 104 -14.25 12.80 19.72
C CYS A 104 -13.91 13.38 18.34
N TRP A 105 -14.77 14.29 17.87
CA TRP A 105 -14.58 15.01 16.62
C TRP A 105 -14.09 16.42 16.93
N VAL A 106 -12.86 16.72 16.51
CA VAL A 106 -12.19 17.99 16.80
C VAL A 106 -11.60 18.54 15.51
N SER A 107 -11.96 19.77 15.16
CA SER A 107 -11.38 20.51 14.03
C SER A 107 -11.36 19.77 12.69
N GLY A 108 -12.36 18.92 12.43
CA GLY A 108 -12.49 18.19 11.17
C GLY A 108 -11.88 16.79 11.16
N SER A 109 -11.41 16.29 12.30
CA SER A 109 -10.83 14.95 12.43
C SER A 109 -11.39 14.20 13.64
N TRP A 110 -11.44 12.87 13.54
CA TRP A 110 -11.75 11.98 14.66
C TRP A 110 -10.49 11.66 15.45
N TYR A 111 -10.60 11.63 16.78
CA TYR A 111 -9.57 11.18 17.71
C TYR A 111 -10.16 10.16 18.66
N TYR A 112 -9.32 9.31 19.24
CA TYR A 112 -9.75 8.39 20.30
C TYR A 112 -8.94 8.62 21.57
N LEU A 113 -9.64 8.91 22.65
CA LEU A 113 -9.08 9.05 23.99
C LEU A 113 -9.40 7.77 24.75
N ASN A 114 -8.44 7.14 25.41
CA ASN A 114 -8.71 5.95 26.20
C ASN A 114 -9.57 6.28 27.45
N THR A 115 -9.87 5.30 28.28
CA THR A 115 -10.69 5.48 29.50
C THR A 115 -10.08 6.45 30.52
N SER A 116 -8.78 6.68 30.45
CA SER A 116 -8.06 7.67 31.28
C SER A 116 -7.96 9.04 30.59
N GLY A 117 -8.57 9.23 29.41
CA GLY A 117 -8.54 10.46 28.64
C GLY A 117 -7.29 10.66 27.77
N VAL A 118 -6.37 9.70 27.75
CA VAL A 118 -5.12 9.82 26.98
C VAL A 118 -5.39 9.53 25.51
N MET A 119 -4.99 10.44 24.63
CA MET A 119 -5.09 10.29 23.18
C MET A 119 -4.27 9.10 22.71
N GLN A 120 -4.89 8.25 21.90
CA GLN A 120 -4.25 7.11 21.31
C GLN A 120 -3.67 7.46 19.93
N THR A 121 -2.61 6.78 19.55
CA THR A 121 -1.93 6.87 18.25
C THR A 121 -1.61 5.46 17.74
N GLY A 122 -1.28 5.30 16.46
CA GLY A 122 -0.96 4.02 15.86
C GLY A 122 -2.18 3.14 15.58
N LEU A 123 -1.95 1.84 15.36
CA LEU A 123 -3.01 0.84 15.18
C LEU A 123 -3.70 0.55 16.51
N GLN A 124 -5.02 0.71 16.53
CA GLN A 124 -5.84 0.56 17.73
C GLN A 124 -6.97 -0.45 17.47
N THR A 125 -7.21 -1.33 18.44
CA THR A 125 -8.40 -2.19 18.44
C THR A 125 -9.42 -1.62 19.41
N ILE A 126 -10.51 -1.08 18.87
CA ILE A 126 -11.56 -0.40 19.61
C ILE A 126 -12.86 -1.17 19.35
N GLU A 127 -13.45 -1.73 20.41
CA GLU A 127 -14.68 -2.54 20.32
C GLU A 127 -14.59 -3.70 19.31
N GLY A 128 -13.41 -4.33 19.22
CA GLY A 128 -13.15 -5.45 18.30
C GLY A 128 -12.90 -5.04 16.84
N LYS A 129 -12.91 -3.75 16.53
CA LYS A 129 -12.62 -3.19 15.21
C LYS A 129 -11.27 -2.50 15.21
N GLN A 130 -10.53 -2.58 14.11
CA GLN A 130 -9.22 -1.94 13.99
C GLN A 130 -9.33 -0.56 13.33
N TYR A 131 -8.59 0.40 13.86
CA TYR A 131 -8.47 1.77 13.37
C TYR A 131 -6.99 2.16 13.35
N TYR A 132 -6.64 3.13 12.51
CA TYR A 132 -5.32 3.74 12.54
C TYR A 132 -5.43 5.21 12.89
N LEU A 133 -4.73 5.62 13.94
CA LEU A 133 -4.60 7.00 14.37
C LEU A 133 -3.18 7.47 14.05
N SER A 134 -3.03 8.65 13.47
CA SER A 134 -1.72 9.18 13.12
C SER A 134 -0.86 9.43 14.37
N SER A 135 0.40 9.85 14.19
CA SER A 135 1.23 10.33 15.30
C SER A 135 0.66 11.56 16.01
N SER A 136 -0.18 12.34 15.33
CA SER A 136 -0.93 13.47 15.90
C SER A 136 -2.30 13.04 16.46
N GLY A 137 -2.66 11.76 16.36
CA GLY A 137 -3.87 11.16 16.92
C GLY A 137 -5.10 11.21 16.01
N ASP A 138 -5.05 11.92 14.89
CA ASP A 138 -6.16 11.99 13.95
C ASP A 138 -6.36 10.65 13.23
N MET A 139 -7.62 10.22 13.15
CA MET A 139 -8.03 8.96 12.54
C MET A 139 -7.83 8.98 11.04
N GLN A 140 -7.13 7.97 10.55
CA GLN A 140 -6.80 7.80 9.16
C GLN A 140 -7.87 7.01 8.41
N VAL A 141 -8.05 7.36 7.14
CA VAL A 141 -8.91 6.67 6.18
C VAL A 141 -8.11 6.37 4.91
N GLY A 142 -8.60 5.46 4.08
CA GLY A 142 -7.97 5.05 2.82
C GLY A 142 -6.85 4.03 2.99
N TRP A 143 -6.00 3.94 1.98
CA TRP A 143 -4.89 2.99 1.90
C TRP A 143 -3.67 3.49 2.70
N HIS A 144 -3.11 2.64 3.57
CA HIS A 144 -1.91 2.95 4.35
C HIS A 144 -0.97 1.74 4.41
N ASN A 145 0.33 1.99 4.26
CA ASN A 145 1.36 1.01 4.57
C ASN A 145 1.80 1.24 6.03
N ILE A 146 1.60 0.23 6.89
CA ILE A 146 1.88 0.31 8.32
C ILE A 146 2.76 -0.88 8.69
N GLY A 147 4.01 -0.59 9.04
CA GLY A 147 5.06 -1.62 9.13
C GLY A 147 5.19 -2.33 7.78
N ASP A 148 5.19 -3.66 7.83
CA ASP A 148 5.35 -4.52 6.66
C ASP A 148 4.02 -4.89 5.99
N ASP A 149 2.92 -4.15 6.23
CA ASP A 149 1.64 -4.47 5.61
C ASP A 149 0.90 -3.27 5.04
N THR A 150 -0.01 -3.56 4.12
CA THR A 150 -0.94 -2.63 3.54
C THR A 150 -2.34 -2.85 4.13
N TYR A 151 -2.93 -1.76 4.61
CA TYR A 151 -4.28 -1.70 5.18
C TYR A 151 -5.16 -0.76 4.37
N PHE A 152 -6.47 -0.98 4.44
CA PHE A 152 -7.47 -0.01 3.97
C PHE A 152 -8.43 0.31 5.10
N PHE A 153 -8.57 1.58 5.45
CA PHE A 153 -9.53 2.07 6.43
C PHE A 153 -10.70 2.75 5.70
N ALA A 154 -11.93 2.32 5.96
CA ALA A 154 -13.12 2.93 5.37
C ALA A 154 -13.28 4.39 5.84
N ASN A 155 -14.26 5.13 5.30
CA ASN A 155 -14.57 6.50 5.77
C ASN A 155 -14.99 6.54 7.24
N SER A 156 -15.43 5.41 7.80
CA SER A 156 -15.67 5.25 9.24
C SER A 156 -14.38 5.09 10.07
N GLY A 157 -13.23 4.98 9.42
CA GLY A 157 -11.93 4.64 10.02
C GLY A 157 -11.71 3.16 10.29
N GLU A 158 -12.73 2.31 10.06
CA GLU A 158 -12.63 0.88 10.33
C GLU A 158 -11.82 0.17 9.24
N ASN A 159 -10.82 -0.61 9.66
CA ASN A 159 -10.02 -1.48 8.79
C ASN A 159 -10.93 -2.48 8.05
N GLN A 160 -10.71 -2.61 6.74
CA GLN A 160 -11.46 -3.52 5.89
C GLN A 160 -10.59 -4.69 5.43
N ASN A 161 -11.21 -5.86 5.34
CA ASN A 161 -10.59 -7.01 4.68
C ASN A 161 -10.37 -6.69 3.20
N ILE A 162 -9.17 -6.99 2.72
CA ILE A 162 -8.77 -6.80 1.32
C ILE A 162 -9.06 -8.10 0.57
N ASN A 163 -10.02 -8.06 -0.36
CA ASN A 163 -10.25 -9.17 -1.29
C ASN A 163 -9.38 -9.01 -2.54
N ARG A 164 -8.96 -10.13 -3.12
CA ARG A 164 -8.09 -10.16 -4.31
C ARG A 164 -8.71 -11.00 -5.42
N ARG A 165 -8.74 -10.45 -6.63
CA ARG A 165 -9.29 -11.11 -7.82
C ARG A 165 -8.26 -11.01 -8.93
N ALA A 166 -8.12 -12.03 -9.77
CA ALA A 166 -7.19 -11.99 -10.88
C ALA A 166 -7.87 -12.37 -12.20
N LEU A 167 -7.55 -11.62 -13.25
CA LEU A 167 -7.85 -11.95 -14.64
C LEU A 167 -6.53 -12.18 -15.39
N VAL A 168 -6.32 -13.42 -15.83
CA VAL A 168 -5.11 -13.86 -16.54
C VAL A 168 -5.42 -13.95 -18.03
N LEU A 169 -4.85 -13.03 -18.80
CA LEU A 169 -5.08 -12.86 -20.23
C LEU A 169 -3.82 -13.25 -21.01
N GLY A 170 -4.01 -13.66 -22.26
CA GLY A 170 -2.90 -13.87 -23.17
C GLY A 170 -3.35 -13.92 -24.63
N GLU A 171 -2.51 -13.46 -25.56
CA GLU A 171 -2.70 -13.63 -27.00
C GLU A 171 -1.77 -14.71 -27.56
N THR A 172 -2.08 -15.95 -27.18
CA THR A 172 -1.25 -17.13 -27.37
C THR A 172 -1.52 -17.86 -28.69
N SER A 173 -2.35 -17.28 -29.56
CA SER A 173 -2.60 -17.79 -30.92
C SER A 173 -1.37 -17.70 -31.82
N THR A 174 -0.38 -16.89 -31.44
CA THR A 174 0.89 -16.74 -32.15
C THR A 174 2.02 -17.47 -31.43
N ARG A 175 3.00 -17.98 -32.17
CA ARG A 175 4.14 -18.70 -31.59
C ARG A 175 5.06 -17.82 -30.72
N ALA A 176 4.99 -16.50 -30.87
CA ALA A 176 5.82 -15.55 -30.13
C ALA A 176 5.33 -15.30 -28.70
N VAL A 177 4.07 -15.61 -28.41
CA VAL A 177 3.46 -15.40 -27.09
C VAL A 177 3.18 -16.77 -26.48
N PRO A 178 3.97 -17.20 -25.48
CA PRO A 178 3.92 -18.56 -24.96
C PRO A 178 2.71 -18.78 -24.06
N ILE A 179 2.00 -19.90 -24.22
CA ILE A 179 0.89 -20.28 -23.30
C ILE A 179 1.39 -20.59 -21.89
N GLU A 180 2.68 -20.91 -21.76
CA GLU A 180 3.38 -21.15 -20.50
C GLU A 180 3.28 -19.96 -19.55
N ASP A 181 3.26 -18.74 -20.07
CA ASP A 181 3.11 -17.51 -19.30
C ASP A 181 1.74 -17.41 -18.61
N VAL A 182 0.68 -17.69 -19.36
CA VAL A 182 -0.69 -17.76 -18.84
C VAL A 182 -0.79 -18.85 -17.77
N ASN A 183 -0.21 -20.02 -18.02
CA ASN A 183 -0.22 -21.13 -17.07
C ASN A 183 0.56 -20.79 -15.79
N ALA A 184 1.70 -20.12 -15.92
CA ALA A 184 2.52 -19.70 -14.78
C ALA A 184 1.75 -18.70 -13.91
N MET A 185 1.17 -17.66 -14.50
CA MET A 185 0.49 -16.62 -13.73
C MET A 185 -0.85 -17.07 -13.15
N GLU A 186 -1.56 -17.98 -13.81
CA GLU A 186 -2.70 -18.68 -13.20
C GLU A 186 -2.27 -19.38 -11.91
N LYS A 187 -1.13 -20.08 -11.91
CA LYS A 187 -0.62 -20.78 -10.73
C LYS A 187 -0.12 -19.81 -9.66
N VAL A 188 0.55 -18.73 -10.04
CA VAL A 188 0.94 -17.66 -9.11
C VAL A 188 -0.27 -17.16 -8.32
N PHE A 189 -1.35 -16.79 -9.01
CA PHE A 189 -2.54 -16.27 -8.34
C PHE A 189 -3.32 -17.35 -7.57
N SER A 190 -3.42 -18.57 -8.12
CA SER A 190 -4.19 -19.66 -7.49
C SER A 190 -3.52 -20.26 -6.26
N ASN A 191 -2.20 -20.13 -6.13
CA ASN A 191 -1.45 -20.58 -4.95
C ASN A 191 -1.42 -19.53 -3.83
N GLN A 192 -2.16 -18.42 -4.00
CA GLN A 192 -2.24 -17.31 -3.08
C GLN A 192 -3.69 -17.13 -2.63
N ASN A 193 -3.95 -16.31 -1.60
CA ASN A 193 -5.30 -16.09 -1.09
C ASN A 193 -6.13 -15.12 -1.97
N PHE A 194 -6.39 -15.53 -3.22
CA PHE A 194 -7.28 -14.85 -4.14
C PHE A 194 -8.69 -15.42 -4.02
N SER A 195 -9.69 -14.56 -3.92
CA SER A 195 -11.09 -14.98 -3.87
C SER A 195 -11.58 -15.53 -5.20
N GLU A 196 -10.97 -15.08 -6.31
CA GLU A 196 -11.29 -15.53 -7.66
C GLU A 196 -10.10 -15.36 -8.59
N VAL A 197 -9.81 -16.38 -9.40
CA VAL A 197 -8.78 -16.35 -10.44
C VAL A 197 -9.41 -16.84 -11.73
N VAL A 198 -9.45 -15.98 -12.74
CA VAL A 198 -10.06 -16.25 -14.04
C VAL A 198 -8.98 -16.34 -15.10
N ARG A 199 -8.80 -17.53 -15.66
CA ARG A 199 -7.96 -17.77 -16.85
C ARG A 199 -8.77 -17.50 -18.12
N PHE A 200 -8.32 -16.56 -18.96
CA PHE A 200 -9.10 -16.08 -20.10
C PHE A 200 -8.26 -15.70 -21.36
N PRO A 201 -7.37 -16.58 -21.87
CA PRO A 201 -6.56 -16.30 -23.06
C PRO A 201 -7.34 -16.41 -24.38
N ASP A 202 -6.79 -15.82 -25.44
CA ASP A 202 -7.23 -15.87 -26.84
C ASP A 202 -8.67 -15.35 -27.07
N ARG A 203 -9.03 -14.29 -26.34
CA ARG A 203 -10.36 -13.67 -26.37
C ARG A 203 -10.32 -12.34 -27.10
N THR A 204 -11.44 -11.99 -27.73
CA THR A 204 -11.61 -10.67 -28.36
C THR A 204 -11.63 -9.57 -27.30
N LYS A 205 -11.31 -8.33 -27.72
CA LYS A 205 -11.39 -7.15 -26.86
C LYS A 205 -12.74 -6.99 -26.17
N SER A 206 -13.83 -7.18 -26.89
CA SER A 206 -15.19 -7.07 -26.33
C SER A 206 -15.48 -8.13 -25.26
N GLU A 207 -15.04 -9.38 -25.47
CA GLU A 207 -15.18 -10.43 -24.46
C GLU A 207 -14.34 -10.15 -23.22
N ILE A 208 -13.13 -9.60 -23.39
CA ILE A 208 -12.27 -9.21 -22.28
C ILE A 208 -12.92 -8.08 -21.47
N ILE A 209 -13.45 -7.04 -22.12
CA ILE A 209 -14.15 -5.94 -21.44
C ILE A 209 -15.37 -6.47 -20.68
N ALA A 210 -16.17 -7.35 -21.29
CA ALA A 210 -17.30 -7.98 -20.63
C ALA A 210 -16.87 -8.79 -19.40
N LYS A 211 -15.74 -9.51 -19.48
CA LYS A 211 -15.20 -10.27 -18.36
C LYS A 211 -14.65 -9.36 -17.25
N MET A 212 -14.02 -8.24 -17.59
CA MET A 212 -13.60 -7.22 -16.62
C MET A 212 -14.81 -6.66 -15.86
N GLN A 213 -15.91 -6.37 -16.57
CA GLN A 213 -17.15 -5.92 -15.93
C GLN A 213 -17.68 -6.96 -14.95
N GLU A 214 -17.85 -8.20 -15.41
CA GLU A 214 -18.33 -9.31 -14.57
C GLU A 214 -17.49 -9.49 -13.30
N LEU A 215 -16.17 -9.43 -13.43
CA LEU A 215 -15.25 -9.71 -12.32
C LEU A 215 -15.08 -8.53 -11.36
N PHE A 216 -15.11 -7.28 -11.85
CA PHE A 216 -14.72 -6.08 -11.07
C PHE A 216 -15.88 -5.16 -10.69
N GLU A 217 -17.09 -5.33 -11.24
CA GLU A 217 -18.25 -4.49 -10.93
C GLU A 217 -18.63 -4.54 -9.44
N SER A 218 -18.43 -5.67 -8.78
CA SER A 218 -18.71 -5.86 -7.35
C SER A 218 -17.53 -5.53 -6.42
N SER A 219 -16.44 -4.95 -6.94
CA SER A 219 -15.29 -4.58 -6.12
C SER A 219 -15.62 -3.44 -5.15
N ARG A 220 -14.99 -3.47 -3.97
CA ARG A 220 -15.03 -2.42 -2.95
C ARG A 220 -13.76 -1.56 -3.02
N GLU A 221 -13.76 -0.40 -2.36
CA GLU A 221 -12.56 0.47 -2.31
C GLU A 221 -11.34 -0.21 -1.66
N SER A 222 -11.59 -1.18 -0.79
CA SER A 222 -10.57 -2.01 -0.14
C SER A 222 -10.07 -3.17 -0.98
N ASP A 223 -10.71 -3.48 -2.12
CA ASP A 223 -10.36 -4.63 -2.93
C ASP A 223 -9.19 -4.31 -3.88
N VAL A 224 -8.45 -5.34 -4.28
CA VAL A 224 -7.35 -5.24 -5.25
C VAL A 224 -7.60 -6.20 -6.40
N ASN A 225 -7.66 -5.66 -7.60
CA ASN A 225 -7.97 -6.37 -8.83
C ASN A 225 -6.68 -6.52 -9.64
N TYR A 226 -6.35 -7.75 -10.03
CA TYR A 226 -5.14 -8.07 -10.76
C TYR A 226 -5.49 -8.36 -12.21
N LEU A 227 -4.73 -7.77 -13.12
CA LEU A 227 -4.77 -8.09 -14.53
C LEU A 227 -3.36 -8.48 -14.96
N TYR A 228 -3.26 -9.65 -15.55
CA TYR A 228 -2.04 -10.09 -16.21
C TYR A 228 -2.30 -10.21 -17.71
N PHE A 229 -1.40 -9.69 -18.52
CA PHE A 229 -1.43 -9.83 -19.98
C PHE A 229 -0.09 -10.38 -20.46
N THR A 230 -0.10 -11.44 -21.26
CA THR A 230 1.04 -11.83 -22.13
C THR A 230 0.62 -11.69 -23.59
N CYS A 231 1.26 -10.81 -24.34
CA CYS A 231 0.78 -10.47 -25.68
C CYS A 231 1.82 -9.76 -26.56
N HIS A 232 1.43 -9.42 -27.79
CA HIS A 232 2.23 -8.53 -28.64
C HIS A 232 2.08 -7.08 -28.20
N GLY A 233 3.12 -6.29 -28.40
CA GLY A 233 3.09 -4.86 -28.14
C GLY A 233 3.58 -4.03 -29.31
N GLY A 234 3.06 -2.81 -29.44
CA GLY A 234 3.47 -1.83 -30.46
C GLY A 234 4.36 -0.74 -29.86
N GLU A 235 5.25 -0.15 -30.66
CA GLU A 235 6.17 0.92 -30.22
C GLU A 235 5.48 2.12 -29.57
N ASP A 236 4.18 2.32 -29.84
CA ASP A 236 3.35 3.36 -29.25
C ASP A 236 2.66 2.94 -27.92
N GLY A 237 3.07 1.82 -27.33
CA GLY A 237 2.49 1.27 -26.10
C GLY A 237 1.20 0.47 -26.32
N THR A 238 0.87 0.15 -27.58
CA THR A 238 -0.30 -0.65 -27.91
C THR A 238 -0.21 -2.05 -27.30
N ILE A 239 -1.26 -2.51 -26.62
CA ILE A 239 -1.41 -3.84 -26.03
C ILE A 239 -2.28 -4.68 -26.99
N SER A 240 -1.67 -5.52 -27.81
CA SER A 240 -2.36 -6.24 -28.89
C SER A 240 -2.99 -7.53 -28.38
N ILE A 241 -4.31 -7.64 -28.45
CA ILE A 241 -5.07 -8.74 -27.87
C ILE A 241 -5.96 -9.42 -28.90
N GLY A 242 -6.06 -10.75 -28.78
CA GLY A 242 -7.18 -11.53 -29.27
C GLY A 242 -7.26 -11.73 -30.78
N SER A 243 -7.66 -12.94 -31.17
CA SER A 243 -8.07 -13.42 -32.50
C SER A 243 -8.74 -12.42 -33.48
N GLY A 244 -9.34 -11.34 -32.99
CA GLY A 244 -9.93 -10.24 -33.78
C GLY A 244 -8.95 -9.19 -34.31
N LYS A 245 -7.64 -9.27 -34.01
CA LYS A 245 -6.62 -8.27 -34.38
C LYS A 245 -6.92 -6.88 -33.81
N THR A 246 -7.34 -6.82 -32.56
CA THR A 246 -7.66 -5.59 -31.83
C THR A 246 -6.60 -5.29 -30.78
N SER A 247 -6.62 -4.09 -30.21
CA SER A 247 -5.69 -3.70 -29.17
C SER A 247 -6.30 -2.72 -28.17
N PHE A 248 -5.67 -2.59 -27.01
CA PHE A 248 -5.88 -1.46 -26.09
C PHE A 248 -4.72 -0.47 -26.22
N SER A 249 -5.00 0.82 -26.07
CA SER A 249 -3.98 1.76 -25.57
C SER A 249 -3.91 1.69 -24.04
N GLY A 250 -2.83 2.20 -23.45
CA GLY A 250 -2.74 2.36 -22.00
C GLY A 250 -3.87 3.24 -21.46
N TRP A 251 -4.21 4.31 -22.17
CA TRP A 251 -5.28 5.24 -21.81
C TRP A 251 -6.65 4.57 -21.83
N GLU A 252 -6.92 3.75 -22.85
CA GLU A 252 -8.20 3.06 -22.95
C GLU A 252 -8.34 2.03 -21.83
N LEU A 253 -7.30 1.22 -21.58
CA LEU A 253 -7.29 0.27 -20.47
C LEU A 253 -7.48 1.01 -19.13
N ALA A 254 -6.72 2.07 -18.89
CA ALA A 254 -6.87 2.89 -17.69
C ALA A 254 -8.29 3.46 -17.53
N SER A 255 -8.87 3.98 -18.61
CA SER A 255 -10.22 4.55 -18.60
C SER A 255 -11.30 3.53 -18.29
N ILE A 256 -11.15 2.29 -18.78
CA ILE A 256 -12.04 1.18 -18.44
C ILE A 256 -11.89 0.82 -16.96
N LEU A 257 -10.66 0.59 -16.50
CA LEU A 257 -10.41 0.15 -15.12
C LEU A 257 -10.77 1.21 -14.07
N LYS A 258 -10.65 2.51 -14.40
CA LYS A 258 -11.03 3.60 -13.48
C LYS A 258 -12.52 3.62 -13.13
N GLN A 259 -13.38 2.97 -13.91
CA GLN A 259 -14.83 2.87 -13.64
C GLN A 259 -15.16 1.95 -12.45
N TYR A 260 -14.29 1.00 -12.13
CA TYR A 260 -14.51 0.02 -11.05
C TYR A 260 -13.79 0.45 -9.77
N LYS A 261 -14.27 0.03 -8.60
CA LYS A 261 -13.66 0.40 -7.30
C LYS A 261 -12.40 -0.42 -6.99
N GLY A 262 -11.62 0.09 -6.04
CA GLY A 262 -10.42 -0.57 -5.56
C GLY A 262 -9.17 -0.23 -6.37
N LYS A 263 -8.05 -0.86 -6.00
CA LYS A 263 -6.77 -0.71 -6.70
C LYS A 263 -6.60 -1.76 -7.78
N PHE A 264 -5.78 -1.45 -8.75
CA PHE A 264 -5.50 -2.31 -9.90
C PHE A 264 -4.02 -2.61 -9.99
N VAL A 265 -3.67 -3.90 -9.92
CA VAL A 265 -2.33 -4.40 -10.22
C VAL A 265 -2.35 -4.86 -11.67
N VAL A 266 -1.53 -4.24 -12.52
CA VAL A 266 -1.50 -4.49 -13.96
C VAL A 266 -0.11 -4.98 -14.32
N MET A 267 0.00 -6.26 -14.67
CA MET A 267 1.24 -6.93 -15.05
C MET A 267 1.21 -7.17 -16.55
N LEU A 268 2.03 -6.44 -17.31
CA LEU A 268 2.04 -6.46 -18.76
C LEU A 268 3.33 -7.06 -19.28
N ASP A 269 3.19 -8.22 -19.88
CA ASP A 269 4.23 -8.88 -20.62
C ASP A 269 4.01 -8.75 -22.12
N CYS A 270 4.51 -7.63 -22.66
CA CYS A 270 4.59 -7.39 -24.09
C CYS A 270 5.75 -6.46 -24.40
N CYS A 271 6.18 -6.46 -25.67
CA CYS A 271 7.13 -5.48 -26.19
C CYS A 271 6.61 -4.05 -25.98
N TYR A 272 7.50 -3.10 -25.73
CA TYR A 272 7.18 -1.69 -25.56
C TYR A 272 6.17 -1.36 -24.44
N SER A 273 5.95 -2.28 -23.50
CA SER A 273 4.97 -2.12 -22.41
C SER A 273 5.33 -0.95 -21.48
N GLY A 274 6.61 -0.64 -21.30
CA GLY A 274 7.07 0.50 -20.49
C GLY A 274 6.57 1.86 -20.99
N THR A 275 6.28 2.00 -22.29
CA THR A 275 5.78 3.26 -22.89
C THR A 275 4.56 3.81 -22.15
N ILE A 276 3.66 2.96 -21.64
CA ILE A 276 2.42 3.42 -20.99
C ILE A 276 2.62 3.98 -19.57
N ILE A 277 3.82 3.81 -18.97
CA ILE A 277 4.19 4.33 -17.65
C ILE A 277 5.42 5.25 -17.67
N ASP A 278 6.25 5.23 -18.71
CA ASP A 278 7.46 6.04 -18.81
C ASP A 278 7.21 7.43 -19.43
N ALA A 279 6.38 8.27 -18.78
CA ALA A 279 6.30 9.70 -19.12
C ALA A 279 7.69 10.35 -18.96
N ASP A 280 8.10 11.13 -19.97
CA ASP A 280 9.32 11.96 -19.97
C ASP A 280 10.70 11.27 -20.03
N LYS A 281 10.78 9.94 -20.22
CA LYS A 281 12.06 9.30 -20.54
C LYS A 281 12.33 9.40 -22.07
N PRO A 282 13.45 9.99 -22.51
CA PRO A 282 13.70 10.20 -23.94
C PRO A 282 13.87 8.85 -24.65
N ASN A 283 12.95 8.54 -25.56
CA ASN A 283 13.04 7.35 -26.40
C ASN A 283 14.22 7.52 -27.39
N LYS A 284 15.38 6.94 -27.05
CA LYS A 284 16.64 7.08 -27.84
C LYS A 284 16.49 6.64 -29.31
N LYS A 285 15.49 5.82 -29.66
CA LYS A 285 15.23 5.38 -31.05
C LYS A 285 14.45 6.41 -31.88
N VAL A 286 13.53 7.18 -31.28
CA VAL A 286 12.63 8.12 -32.00
C VAL A 286 13.34 9.44 -32.36
N ALA A 287 14.38 9.84 -31.61
CA ALA A 287 15.13 11.07 -31.86
C ALA A 287 15.87 11.12 -33.22
N SER A 288 15.88 10.02 -33.99
CA SER A 288 16.56 9.95 -35.29
C SER A 288 15.67 10.27 -36.51
N LYS A 289 14.34 10.43 -36.35
CA LYS A 289 13.43 10.72 -37.48
C LYS A 289 12.26 11.62 -37.10
N SER A 290 12.46 12.94 -37.12
CA SER A 290 11.58 13.90 -37.82
C SER A 290 11.87 15.34 -37.37
N GLU A 291 12.42 16.14 -38.28
CA GLU A 291 12.35 17.59 -38.19
C GLU A 291 10.98 18.06 -38.71
N LYS A 292 10.33 18.93 -37.90
CA LYS A 292 9.43 20.05 -38.27
C LYS A 292 8.05 19.73 -38.88
N ARG A 293 6.99 20.16 -38.19
CA ARG A 293 6.37 21.51 -38.23
C ARG A 293 5.23 21.56 -37.20
N PHE A 294 5.13 22.65 -36.44
CA PHE A 294 3.98 22.89 -35.57
C PHE A 294 2.81 23.37 -36.44
N ASP A 295 1.75 22.56 -36.49
CA ASP A 295 0.50 22.85 -37.18
C ASP A 295 -0.56 23.25 -36.16
N GLU A 296 -0.93 24.52 -36.15
CA GLU A 296 -1.87 25.12 -35.20
C GLU A 296 -3.30 24.58 -35.37
N GLN A 297 -3.67 24.12 -36.58
CA GLN A 297 -4.97 23.47 -36.80
C GLN A 297 -4.97 22.02 -36.28
N ALA A 298 -3.84 21.32 -36.31
CA ALA A 298 -3.70 20.00 -35.67
C ALA A 298 -3.73 20.09 -34.13
N PHE A 299 -3.15 21.16 -33.56
CA PHE A 299 -3.19 21.42 -32.12
C PHE A 299 -4.62 21.65 -31.60
N LEU A 300 -5.45 22.38 -32.33
CA LEU A 300 -6.86 22.62 -31.95
C LEU A 300 -7.76 21.41 -32.24
N ALA A 301 -7.44 20.59 -33.24
CA ALA A 301 -8.15 19.33 -33.51
C ALA A 301 -7.90 18.26 -32.42
N GLY A 302 -6.76 18.32 -31.71
CA GLY A 302 -6.40 17.42 -30.62
C GLY A 302 -7.30 17.47 -29.38
N PHE A 303 -8.18 18.47 -29.25
CA PHE A 303 -9.22 18.48 -28.21
C PHE A 303 -10.48 17.71 -28.59
N SER A 304 -10.68 17.42 -29.89
CA SER A 304 -11.92 16.80 -30.39
C SER A 304 -11.69 15.41 -31.01
N THR A 305 -10.47 15.04 -31.36
CA THR A 305 -10.09 13.70 -31.82
C THR A 305 -8.78 13.35 -31.13
N GLY A 306 -8.83 12.41 -30.18
CA GLY A 306 -7.68 12.01 -29.38
C GLY A 306 -6.57 11.38 -30.22
N ASP A 307 -5.70 12.21 -30.80
CA ASP A 307 -4.42 11.77 -31.31
C ASP A 307 -3.35 12.88 -31.20
N ILE A 308 -2.17 12.45 -30.76
CA ILE A 308 -0.87 13.17 -30.67
C ILE A 308 -0.67 14.17 -29.52
N ALA A 309 -1.26 13.93 -28.35
CA ALA A 309 -0.55 14.20 -27.10
C ALA A 309 0.27 12.95 -26.74
N SER A 310 1.51 13.10 -26.26
CA SER A 310 2.38 11.95 -25.97
C SER A 310 1.65 10.90 -25.12
N LYS A 311 1.44 9.69 -25.67
CA LYS A 311 0.81 8.53 -25.00
C LYS A 311 1.66 7.95 -23.85
N ASN A 312 2.65 8.71 -23.37
CA ASN A 312 3.55 8.25 -22.33
C ASN A 312 2.91 8.53 -20.96
N GLY A 313 2.91 7.52 -20.09
CA GLY A 313 2.39 7.66 -18.73
C GLY A 313 0.87 7.63 -18.60
N GLU A 314 0.15 7.04 -19.56
CA GLU A 314 -1.31 6.92 -19.55
C GLU A 314 -1.85 6.15 -18.31
N MET A 315 -1.02 5.31 -17.70
CA MET A 315 -1.35 4.57 -16.48
C MET A 315 -0.76 5.16 -15.19
N LEU A 316 -0.25 6.40 -15.22
CA LEU A 316 0.24 7.11 -14.03
C LEU A 316 -0.95 7.65 -13.20
N ASP A 317 -1.51 6.80 -12.34
CA ASP A 317 -2.56 7.15 -11.41
C ASP A 317 -2.40 6.36 -10.11
N THR A 318 -2.69 6.97 -8.97
CA THR A 318 -2.65 6.32 -7.64
C THR A 318 -3.51 5.06 -7.53
N LYS A 319 -4.46 4.84 -8.45
CA LYS A 319 -5.27 3.63 -8.55
C LYS A 319 -4.50 2.42 -9.08
N PHE A 320 -3.41 2.65 -9.81
CA PHE A 320 -2.65 1.61 -10.50
C PHE A 320 -1.33 1.28 -9.81
N LEU A 321 -0.98 -0.01 -9.90
CA LEU A 321 0.31 -0.59 -9.59
C LEU A 321 0.70 -1.39 -10.83
N VAL A 322 1.70 -0.95 -11.57
CA VAL A 322 1.99 -1.48 -12.92
C VAL A 322 3.39 -2.11 -12.94
N LEU A 323 3.48 -3.32 -13.49
CA LEU A 323 4.74 -3.98 -13.85
C LEU A 323 4.74 -4.24 -15.34
N CYS A 324 5.73 -3.72 -16.04
CA CYS A 324 5.89 -3.91 -17.47
C CYS A 324 7.15 -4.73 -17.74
N ALA A 325 7.05 -5.68 -18.68
CA ALA A 325 8.15 -6.58 -19.02
C ALA A 325 9.31 -5.88 -19.73
N SER A 326 9.04 -4.72 -20.34
CA SER A 326 10.05 -3.91 -21.00
C SER A 326 10.02 -2.46 -20.52
N CYS A 327 11.13 -1.75 -20.74
CA CYS A 327 11.29 -0.33 -20.41
C CYS A 327 11.20 0.49 -21.70
N MET A 328 10.42 1.58 -21.69
CA MET A 328 10.24 2.46 -22.84
C MET A 328 10.01 1.67 -24.15
N GLY A 329 10.92 1.87 -25.12
CA GLY A 329 10.95 1.30 -26.46
C GLY A 329 11.66 -0.05 -26.58
N GLU A 330 11.86 -0.79 -25.48
CA GLU A 330 12.49 -2.11 -25.50
C GLU A 330 11.49 -3.23 -25.81
N GLU A 331 11.99 -4.31 -26.40
CA GLU A 331 11.23 -5.52 -26.66
C GLU A 331 11.20 -6.44 -25.42
N SER A 332 10.22 -7.34 -25.35
CA SER A 332 10.17 -8.42 -24.37
C SER A 332 10.45 -9.75 -25.06
N TYR A 333 11.33 -10.57 -24.50
CA TYR A 333 11.77 -11.81 -25.11
C TYR A 333 11.16 -13.04 -24.44
N SER A 334 10.85 -14.04 -25.25
CA SER A 334 10.28 -15.30 -24.83
C SER A 334 10.89 -16.50 -25.57
N LEU A 335 10.79 -17.67 -24.95
CA LEU A 335 11.19 -18.93 -25.58
C LEU A 335 10.03 -19.93 -25.48
N VAL A 336 9.69 -20.52 -26.63
CA VAL A 336 8.64 -21.53 -26.74
C VAL A 336 8.93 -22.71 -25.83
N GLY A 337 7.95 -23.12 -25.00
CA GLY A 337 8.10 -24.20 -24.03
C GLY A 337 8.77 -23.80 -22.71
N VAL A 338 9.18 -22.54 -22.56
CA VAL A 338 9.87 -22.01 -21.38
C VAL A 338 9.14 -20.80 -20.78
N GLY A 339 8.49 -19.98 -21.61
CA GLY A 339 7.86 -18.72 -21.20
C GLY A 339 8.73 -17.50 -21.49
N SER A 340 8.22 -16.32 -21.16
CA SER A 340 8.96 -15.07 -21.25
C SER A 340 9.98 -14.90 -20.12
N LEU A 341 10.95 -14.00 -20.34
CA LEU A 341 11.92 -13.65 -19.30
C LEU A 341 11.23 -12.97 -18.10
N ALA A 342 10.41 -11.95 -18.34
CA ALA A 342 9.76 -11.18 -17.28
C ALA A 342 8.80 -12.05 -16.45
N THR A 343 7.88 -12.75 -17.11
CA THR A 343 6.89 -13.60 -16.42
C THR A 343 7.55 -14.72 -15.63
N ARG A 344 8.64 -15.31 -16.15
CA ARG A 344 9.39 -16.33 -15.41
C ARG A 344 9.89 -15.80 -14.07
N TYR A 345 10.53 -14.64 -14.06
CA TYR A 345 11.06 -14.08 -12.81
C TYR A 345 9.97 -13.46 -11.94
N TRP A 346 8.87 -12.95 -12.48
CA TRP A 346 7.72 -12.58 -11.66
C TRP A 346 7.09 -13.80 -10.95
N ALA A 347 6.96 -14.93 -11.66
CA ALA A 347 6.46 -16.16 -11.07
C ALA A 347 7.40 -16.71 -9.99
N MET A 348 8.71 -16.79 -10.26
CA MET A 348 9.68 -17.28 -9.27
C MET A 348 9.79 -16.34 -8.07
N GLY A 349 9.75 -15.03 -8.30
CA GLY A 349 9.71 -14.01 -7.26
C GLY A 349 8.54 -14.21 -6.31
N THR A 350 7.38 -14.63 -6.85
CA THR A 350 6.14 -14.85 -6.09
C THR A 350 5.97 -16.26 -5.52
N GLY A 351 6.92 -17.16 -5.75
CA GLY A 351 6.95 -18.51 -5.15
C GLY A 351 6.47 -19.63 -6.07
N TRP A 352 6.43 -19.40 -7.38
CA TRP A 352 6.12 -20.43 -8.38
C TRP A 352 7.28 -20.62 -9.35
N ASP A 353 7.79 -21.85 -9.49
CA ASP A 353 8.79 -22.20 -10.48
C ASP A 353 8.09 -22.74 -11.74
N PRO A 354 7.98 -21.94 -12.82
CA PRO A 354 7.31 -22.38 -14.04
C PRO A 354 8.11 -23.42 -14.83
N LEU A 355 9.44 -23.50 -14.63
CA LEU A 355 10.30 -24.46 -15.34
C LEU A 355 10.16 -25.87 -14.78
N GLN A 356 9.97 -25.96 -13.46
CA GLN A 356 9.82 -27.23 -12.74
C GLN A 356 8.38 -27.54 -12.35
N ASN A 357 7.44 -26.63 -12.68
CA ASN A 357 6.01 -26.75 -12.41
C ASN A 357 5.72 -27.06 -10.93
N ARG A 358 6.33 -26.29 -10.01
CA ARG A 358 6.22 -26.52 -8.57
C ARG A 358 6.22 -25.22 -7.76
N ILE A 359 5.67 -25.30 -6.56
CA ILE A 359 5.78 -24.24 -5.55
C ILE A 359 7.22 -24.20 -5.02
N ILE A 360 7.78 -22.99 -4.88
CA ILE A 360 9.07 -22.71 -4.26
C ILE A 360 8.91 -21.62 -3.19
N SER A 361 9.97 -21.36 -2.42
CA SER A 361 9.99 -20.16 -1.57
C SER A 361 9.90 -18.90 -2.45
N PRO A 362 9.10 -17.89 -2.07
CA PRO A 362 9.02 -16.64 -2.82
C PRO A 362 10.38 -15.94 -2.86
N MET A 363 10.99 -15.87 -4.05
CA MET A 363 12.37 -15.41 -4.16
C MET A 363 12.51 -13.89 -4.02
N ALA A 364 11.42 -13.15 -4.16
CA ALA A 364 11.38 -11.69 -3.96
C ALA A 364 11.21 -11.27 -2.50
N ASP A 365 10.79 -12.18 -1.60
CA ASP A 365 10.61 -11.92 -0.16
C ASP A 365 11.98 -11.86 0.55
N THR A 366 12.69 -10.75 0.37
CA THR A 366 14.08 -10.58 0.83
C THR A 366 14.19 -10.35 2.35
N ASN A 367 13.17 -9.78 2.97
CA ASN A 367 13.09 -9.56 4.43
C ASN A 367 12.48 -10.76 5.17
N THR A 368 12.01 -11.79 4.45
CA THR A 368 11.46 -13.05 4.97
C THR A 368 10.19 -12.88 5.82
N ASN A 369 9.43 -11.81 5.59
CA ASN A 369 8.20 -11.53 6.33
C ASN A 369 6.95 -12.21 5.73
N GLY A 370 7.12 -13.01 4.67
CA GLY A 370 6.05 -13.75 4.01
C GLY A 370 5.19 -12.89 3.08
N LYS A 371 5.63 -11.67 2.77
CA LYS A 371 4.92 -10.72 1.91
C LYS A 371 5.83 -10.24 0.81
N ILE A 372 5.22 -9.83 -0.29
CA ILE A 372 5.95 -9.37 -1.46
C ILE A 372 5.33 -8.05 -1.86
N THR A 373 6.09 -6.99 -1.68
CA THR A 373 5.76 -5.65 -2.14
C THR A 373 6.01 -5.52 -3.64
N LEU A 374 5.43 -4.48 -4.25
CA LEU A 374 5.72 -4.14 -5.64
C LEU A 374 7.22 -3.88 -5.84
N GLU A 375 7.85 -3.15 -4.92
CA GLU A 375 9.27 -2.86 -4.97
C GLU A 375 10.14 -4.12 -4.86
N GLU A 376 9.83 -5.04 -3.93
CA GLU A 376 10.57 -6.30 -3.81
C GLU A 376 10.51 -7.14 -5.08
N LEU A 377 9.32 -7.27 -5.68
CA LEU A 377 9.15 -8.02 -6.92
C LEU A 377 9.93 -7.37 -8.08
N TYR A 378 9.93 -6.04 -8.14
CA TYR A 378 10.71 -5.29 -9.12
C TYR A 378 12.21 -5.47 -8.92
N GLN A 379 12.74 -5.23 -7.72
CA GLN A 379 14.18 -5.37 -7.39
C GLN A 379 14.69 -6.79 -7.60
N TYR A 380 13.85 -7.79 -7.34
CA TYR A 380 14.17 -9.18 -7.64
C TYR A 380 14.24 -9.45 -9.15
N SER A 381 13.19 -9.07 -9.89
CA SER A 381 13.06 -9.43 -11.31
C SER A 381 13.99 -8.64 -12.22
N TYR A 382 14.24 -7.36 -11.92
CA TYR A 382 15.03 -6.46 -12.77
C TYR A 382 16.42 -6.99 -13.15
N PRO A 383 17.34 -7.31 -12.21
CA PRO A 383 18.68 -7.76 -12.57
C PRO A 383 18.67 -9.14 -13.26
N LEU A 384 17.68 -9.99 -12.96
CA LEU A 384 17.57 -11.34 -13.50
C LEU A 384 17.08 -11.34 -14.95
N VAL A 385 16.08 -10.49 -15.27
CA VAL A 385 15.62 -10.27 -16.65
C VAL A 385 16.75 -9.71 -17.50
N LEU A 386 17.44 -8.68 -17.01
CA LEU A 386 18.57 -8.06 -17.72
C LEU A 386 19.69 -9.08 -17.99
N GLN A 387 20.06 -9.87 -16.98
CA GLN A 387 21.07 -10.91 -17.14
C GLN A 387 20.66 -11.98 -18.15
N ALA A 388 19.41 -12.44 -18.11
CA ALA A 388 18.91 -13.48 -19.02
C ALA A 388 18.82 -12.98 -20.47
N ALA A 389 18.43 -11.72 -20.68
CA ALA A 389 18.44 -11.08 -22.00
C ALA A 389 19.86 -10.97 -22.55
N SER A 390 20.83 -10.57 -21.72
CA SER A 390 22.24 -10.46 -22.13
C SER A 390 22.82 -11.79 -22.61
N GLN A 391 22.38 -12.92 -22.04
CA GLN A 391 22.82 -14.27 -22.46
C GLN A 391 22.38 -14.66 -23.88
N ILE A 392 21.32 -14.02 -24.39
CA ILE A 392 20.85 -14.18 -25.78
C ILE A 392 21.28 -13.01 -26.67
N HIS A 393 22.23 -12.18 -26.21
CA HIS A 393 22.74 -10.99 -26.89
C HIS A 393 21.70 -9.87 -27.08
N GLU A 394 20.68 -9.83 -26.24
CA GLU A 394 19.63 -8.80 -26.24
C GLU A 394 19.68 -7.94 -24.97
N GLU A 395 18.89 -6.85 -24.96
CA GLU A 395 18.71 -5.95 -23.83
C GLU A 395 17.22 -5.85 -23.48
N GLN A 396 16.87 -6.13 -22.22
CA GLN A 396 15.52 -6.02 -21.69
C GLN A 396 15.56 -5.62 -20.21
N HIS A 397 14.88 -4.54 -19.89
CA HIS A 397 14.65 -4.04 -18.54
C HIS A 397 13.17 -4.07 -18.22
N VAL A 398 12.78 -4.60 -17.07
CA VAL A 398 11.41 -4.41 -16.57
C VAL A 398 11.25 -2.98 -16.08
N SER A 399 10.03 -2.45 -16.12
CA SER A 399 9.67 -1.14 -15.58
C SER A 399 8.50 -1.25 -14.60
N VAL A 400 8.40 -0.30 -13.68
CA VAL A 400 7.45 -0.34 -12.57
C VAL A 400 6.84 1.02 -12.28
N TYR A 401 5.58 1.04 -11.87
CA TYR A 401 4.94 2.23 -11.33
C TYR A 401 4.00 1.91 -10.15
N PRO A 402 4.01 2.72 -9.08
CA PRO A 402 5.02 3.72 -8.77
C PRO A 402 6.32 3.03 -8.32
N GLU A 403 7.45 3.67 -8.61
CA GLU A 403 8.76 3.24 -8.10
C GLU A 403 8.77 3.28 -6.56
N ASN A 404 9.55 2.39 -5.93
CA ASN A 404 9.72 2.30 -4.47
C ASN A 404 8.44 1.95 -3.69
N SER A 405 7.41 1.44 -4.37
CA SER A 405 6.12 1.14 -3.75
C SER A 405 6.19 -0.03 -2.77
N GLN A 406 5.92 0.27 -1.50
CA GLN A 406 5.81 -0.72 -0.42
C GLN A 406 4.43 -1.40 -0.36
N PHE A 407 3.62 -1.27 -1.43
CA PHE A 407 2.31 -1.90 -1.48
C PHE A 407 2.45 -3.42 -1.58
N VAL A 408 1.85 -4.15 -0.63
CA VAL A 408 1.91 -5.62 -0.59
C VAL A 408 1.03 -6.23 -1.69
N LEU A 409 1.68 -6.80 -2.70
CA LEU A 409 1.03 -7.50 -3.81
C LEU A 409 0.63 -8.92 -3.44
N PHE A 410 1.51 -9.67 -2.77
CA PHE A 410 1.29 -11.08 -2.47
C PHE A 410 1.58 -11.39 -0.99
N LYS A 411 0.87 -12.38 -0.44
CA LYS A 411 0.99 -12.80 0.96
C LYS A 411 0.89 -14.32 1.02
N LYS A 412 1.93 -14.95 1.55
CA LYS A 412 2.03 -16.42 1.67
C LYS A 412 0.94 -17.04 2.54
#